data_AF-A0A0K8R545-F1
#
_entry.id   AF-A0A0K8R545-F1
#
_cell.length_a   1.000
_cell.length_b   1.000
_cell.length_c   1.000
_cell.angle_alpha   90.00
_cell.angle_beta   90.00
_cell.angle_gamma   90.00
#
_symmetry.space_group_name_H-M   'P 1'
#
loop_
_entity.id
_entity.type
_entity.pdbx_description
1 polymer ?
#
loop_
_entity_poly.entity_id
_entity_poly.type
_entity_poly.pdbx_seq_one_letter_code
_entity_poly.pdbx_strand_id
1 'polypeptide(L)'
;MTAAPRNINGKIQPRKLTTDELLKVLRDVHGKTYVLRFSQTQNSYVVGYTVTCFTIQLLYSAEETADKVMLWLHYTQAQSNLKRVDTISFAVKERETSSNKLRFDFEGSSKNDLTLKEAEFVHRPPSCNSLKITFKNRGCVILALPTSSSKSDVNNCVPPDERGSCIYESYENSESEKCLNYESFEDKHQSEITDVTIPTAVNQPLLETDAQLQQYQDFKRGLLFGSLVLVYSSYEQDPFRLCMITYHPNKAPGPHGKLYILTSGLTADKAMVQTFNPYRLSYHSETYKTAARLYRDGKFYETRVIFTDKRQCIILRTPEYHNLCELFTGGRYTNGILNSICFFIYAVYCGQPEARFTRLGECWPPANK
;
A
#
# COMPACT_ATOMS: atom_id res chain seq x y z
N MET A 1 25.99 -36.28 -54.23
CA MET A 1 24.77 -35.89 -53.48
C MET A 1 25.19 -34.99 -52.33
N THR A 2 25.00 -33.69 -52.50
CA THR A 2 25.42 -32.62 -51.59
C THR A 2 24.31 -32.35 -50.57
N ALA A 3 24.65 -32.40 -49.28
CA ALA A 3 23.73 -32.11 -48.19
C ALA A 3 23.44 -30.60 -48.08
N ALA A 4 22.16 -30.24 -48.01
CA ALA A 4 21.73 -28.88 -47.71
C ALA A 4 21.78 -28.62 -46.19
N PRO A 5 22.32 -27.48 -45.72
CA PRO A 5 22.37 -27.17 -44.29
C PRO A 5 20.98 -26.81 -43.75
N ARG A 6 20.60 -27.43 -42.61
CA ARG A 6 19.42 -27.06 -41.83
C ARG A 6 19.62 -25.69 -41.20
N ASN A 7 18.75 -24.77 -41.53
CA ASN A 7 18.69 -23.41 -41.02
C ASN A 7 18.29 -23.43 -39.53
N ILE A 8 19.26 -23.29 -38.62
CA ILE A 8 19.01 -23.08 -37.18
C ILE A 8 18.82 -21.58 -36.98
N ASN A 9 17.59 -21.11 -37.17
CA ASN A 9 17.18 -19.78 -36.73
C ASN A 9 15.71 -19.83 -36.29
N GLY A 10 15.45 -20.66 -35.28
CA GLY A 10 14.23 -20.56 -34.49
C GLY A 10 14.35 -19.35 -33.57
N LYS A 11 13.77 -18.21 -33.96
CA LYS A 11 13.52 -17.08 -33.05
C LYS A 11 12.80 -17.62 -31.82
N ILE A 12 13.48 -17.60 -30.67
CA ILE A 12 12.87 -17.87 -29.37
C ILE A 12 11.84 -16.76 -29.14
N GLN A 13 10.55 -17.05 -29.33
CA GLN A 13 9.50 -16.12 -28.91
C GLN A 13 9.51 -16.03 -27.38
N PRO A 14 9.43 -14.84 -26.79
CA PRO A 14 9.33 -14.70 -25.35
C PRO A 14 8.07 -15.43 -24.86
N ARG A 15 8.26 -16.29 -23.85
CA ARG A 15 7.20 -17.10 -23.23
C ARG A 15 6.10 -16.16 -22.72
N LYS A 16 4.86 -16.42 -23.12
CA LYS A 16 3.67 -15.69 -22.65
C LYS A 16 3.42 -16.01 -21.18
N LEU A 17 3.08 -15.00 -20.38
CA LEU A 17 2.73 -15.16 -18.96
C LEU A 17 1.24 -15.47 -18.80
N THR A 18 0.88 -16.28 -17.80
CA THR A 18 -0.50 -16.53 -17.39
C THR A 18 -1.06 -15.36 -16.55
N THR A 19 -2.39 -15.29 -16.41
CA THR A 19 -3.04 -14.33 -15.50
C THR A 19 -2.52 -14.46 -14.07
N ASP A 20 -2.37 -15.69 -13.58
CA ASP A 20 -1.81 -15.98 -12.24
C ASP A 20 -0.38 -15.44 -12.08
N GLU A 21 0.45 -15.56 -13.12
CA GLU A 21 1.80 -15.01 -13.11
C GLU A 21 1.80 -13.47 -13.11
N LEU A 22 0.86 -12.83 -13.81
CA LEU A 22 0.69 -11.37 -13.78
C LEU A 22 0.15 -10.88 -12.42
N LEU A 23 -0.79 -11.59 -11.80
CA LEU A 23 -1.26 -11.28 -10.44
C LEU A 23 -0.13 -11.46 -9.42
N LYS A 24 0.75 -12.44 -9.61
CA LYS A 24 1.98 -12.58 -8.81
C LYS A 24 2.88 -11.36 -8.99
N VAL A 25 3.06 -10.84 -10.21
CA VAL A 25 3.81 -9.60 -10.44
C VAL A 25 3.16 -8.42 -9.70
N LEU A 26 1.83 -8.29 -9.69
CA LEU A 26 1.13 -7.25 -8.92
C LEU A 26 1.39 -7.37 -7.41
N ARG A 27 1.40 -8.59 -6.88
CA ARG A 27 1.80 -8.86 -5.49
C ARG A 27 3.27 -8.50 -5.25
N ASP A 28 4.16 -8.69 -6.22
CA ASP A 28 5.57 -8.36 -6.10
C ASP A 28 5.84 -6.85 -6.21
N VAL A 29 4.98 -6.06 -6.87
CA VAL A 29 5.08 -4.59 -6.93
C VAL A 29 4.22 -3.89 -5.89
N HIS A 30 3.38 -4.63 -5.18
CA HIS A 30 2.59 -4.16 -4.06
C HIS A 30 3.45 -3.38 -3.04
N GLY A 31 3.01 -2.16 -2.71
CA GLY A 31 3.68 -1.30 -1.74
C GLY A 31 4.97 -0.64 -2.24
N LYS A 32 5.44 -0.96 -3.47
CA LYS A 32 6.62 -0.29 -4.03
C LYS A 32 6.33 1.17 -4.34
N THR A 33 7.27 2.02 -3.95
CA THR A 33 7.25 3.46 -4.21
C THR A 33 8.22 3.80 -5.32
N TYR A 34 7.73 4.59 -6.26
CA TYR A 34 8.40 5.03 -7.46
C TYR A 34 8.50 6.55 -7.45
N VAL A 35 9.66 7.12 -7.74
CA VAL A 35 9.85 8.58 -7.82
C VAL A 35 9.97 9.01 -9.27
N LEU A 36 9.29 10.09 -9.65
CA LEU A 36 9.43 10.66 -10.99
C LEU A 36 10.88 11.16 -11.17
N ARG A 37 11.51 10.76 -12.27
CA ARG A 37 12.88 11.16 -12.60
C ARG A 37 12.90 12.62 -13.09
N PHE A 38 13.22 13.55 -12.19
CA PHE A 38 13.37 14.97 -12.52
C PHE A 38 14.72 15.28 -13.18
N SER A 39 14.72 16.17 -14.17
CA SER A 39 15.86 17.06 -14.45
C SER A 39 15.60 18.49 -13.97
N GLN A 40 14.33 18.95 -13.94
CA GLN A 40 13.82 20.26 -13.47
C GLN A 40 12.33 20.16 -13.08
N THR A 41 11.70 21.26 -12.62
CA THR A 41 10.23 21.36 -12.42
C THR A 41 9.48 20.96 -13.69
N GLN A 42 8.61 19.96 -13.60
CA GLN A 42 7.80 19.48 -14.72
C GLN A 42 6.33 19.44 -14.36
N ASN A 43 5.49 19.64 -15.37
CA ASN A 43 4.07 19.33 -15.30
C ASN A 43 3.92 17.81 -15.32
N SER A 44 3.56 17.21 -14.19
CA SER A 44 3.15 15.82 -14.20
C SER A 44 1.80 15.73 -14.88
N TYR A 45 1.73 14.86 -15.88
CA TYR A 45 0.51 14.65 -16.63
C TYR A 45 -0.53 13.87 -15.82
N VAL A 46 -0.06 13.06 -14.87
CA VAL A 46 -0.91 12.28 -13.97
C VAL A 46 -1.69 13.20 -13.03
N VAL A 47 -1.06 14.21 -12.40
CA VAL A 47 -1.77 15.11 -11.46
C VAL A 47 -2.22 16.42 -12.10
N GLY A 48 -1.74 16.77 -13.29
CA GLY A 48 -2.11 17.99 -14.00
C GLY A 48 -1.54 19.29 -13.40
N TYR A 49 -0.58 19.18 -12.48
CA TYR A 49 0.08 20.31 -11.82
C TYR A 49 1.58 20.28 -12.08
N THR A 50 2.21 21.46 -12.00
CA THR A 50 3.67 21.57 -11.88
C THR A 50 4.09 21.10 -10.50
N VAL A 51 5.01 20.15 -10.45
CA VAL A 51 5.47 19.53 -9.19
C VAL A 51 6.97 19.70 -9.02
N THR A 52 7.40 19.94 -7.78
CA THR A 52 8.82 19.94 -7.36
C THR A 52 9.26 18.59 -6.83
N CYS A 53 8.30 17.77 -6.40
CA CYS A 53 8.50 16.38 -6.05
C CYS A 53 7.26 15.56 -6.41
N PHE A 54 7.44 14.33 -6.88
CA PHE A 54 6.34 13.40 -7.16
C PHE A 54 6.76 11.94 -6.98
N THR A 55 6.02 11.21 -6.15
CA THR A 55 6.12 9.75 -6.02
C THR A 55 4.77 9.08 -6.25
N ILE A 56 4.83 7.87 -6.78
CA ILE A 56 3.68 6.99 -6.98
C ILE A 56 3.93 5.70 -6.21
N GLN A 57 2.95 5.27 -5.43
CA GLN A 57 2.94 3.96 -4.81
C GLN A 57 1.83 3.11 -5.41
N LEU A 58 2.16 1.88 -5.80
CA LEU A 58 1.21 0.92 -6.37
C LEU A 58 0.79 -0.08 -5.31
N LEU A 59 -0.50 -0.11 -5.00
CA LEU A 59 -1.11 -1.03 -4.06
C LEU A 59 -2.02 -2.01 -4.81
N TYR A 60 -1.97 -3.27 -4.41
CA TYR A 60 -2.81 -4.35 -4.94
C TYR A 60 -3.50 -5.06 -3.78
N SER A 61 -4.81 -5.27 -3.89
CA SER A 61 -5.62 -6.00 -2.92
C SER A 61 -6.41 -7.06 -3.66
N ALA A 62 -6.37 -8.30 -3.15
CA ALA A 62 -7.21 -9.37 -3.65
C ALA A 62 -8.56 -9.33 -2.91
N GLU A 63 -9.64 -9.02 -3.64
CA GLU A 63 -11.00 -8.98 -3.06
C GLU A 63 -11.82 -10.21 -3.46
N GLU A 64 -12.93 -10.43 -2.77
CA GLU A 64 -13.84 -11.55 -3.07
C GLU A 64 -14.55 -11.40 -4.42
N THR A 65 -14.87 -10.17 -4.83
CA THR A 65 -15.63 -9.90 -6.05
C THR A 65 -14.77 -9.48 -7.24
N ALA A 66 -13.67 -8.77 -6.99
CA ALA A 66 -12.70 -8.37 -8.01
C ALA A 66 -11.41 -7.88 -7.36
N ASP A 67 -10.26 -8.32 -7.85
CA ASP A 67 -8.97 -7.73 -7.46
C ASP A 67 -8.95 -6.22 -7.72
N LYS A 68 -8.31 -5.45 -6.83
CA LYS A 68 -8.17 -4.00 -6.95
C LYS A 68 -6.73 -3.56 -7.00
N VAL A 69 -6.47 -2.54 -7.82
CA VAL A 69 -5.19 -1.82 -7.88
C VAL A 69 -5.44 -0.35 -7.55
N MET A 70 -4.62 0.21 -6.66
CA MET A 70 -4.69 1.61 -6.27
C MET A 70 -3.35 2.28 -6.45
N LEU A 71 -3.38 3.45 -7.08
CA LEU A 71 -2.23 4.34 -7.18
C LEU A 71 -2.37 5.43 -6.14
N TRP A 72 -1.33 5.60 -5.34
CA TRP A 72 -1.20 6.68 -4.39
C TRP A 72 -0.16 7.67 -4.91
N LEU A 73 -0.58 8.93 -5.05
CA LEU A 73 0.16 10.00 -5.69
C LEU A 73 0.59 11.00 -4.63
N HIS A 74 1.86 11.02 -4.24
CA HIS A 74 2.37 11.99 -3.26
C HIS A 74 3.20 13.04 -3.99
N TYR A 75 2.84 14.31 -3.87
CA TYR A 75 3.53 15.36 -4.61
C TYR A 75 3.58 16.69 -3.87
N THR A 76 4.55 17.52 -4.23
CA THR A 76 4.64 18.91 -3.77
C THR A 76 4.33 19.82 -4.95
N GLN A 77 3.31 20.66 -4.83
CA GLN A 77 2.95 21.65 -5.83
C GLN A 77 4.02 22.74 -5.91
N ALA A 78 4.53 23.02 -7.11
CA ALA A 78 5.65 23.95 -7.29
C ALA A 78 5.32 25.40 -6.91
N GLN A 79 4.08 25.83 -7.13
CA GLN A 79 3.66 27.23 -6.90
C GLN A 79 3.40 27.53 -5.42
N SER A 80 2.80 26.57 -4.71
CA SER A 80 2.32 26.76 -3.34
C SER A 80 3.21 26.09 -2.29
N ASN A 81 4.15 25.23 -2.73
CA ASN A 81 4.90 24.29 -1.88
C ASN A 81 4.02 23.39 -1.00
N LEU A 82 2.72 23.29 -1.31
CA LEU A 82 1.81 22.41 -0.60
C LEU A 82 2.08 20.96 -0.98
N LYS A 83 2.29 20.13 0.03
CA LYS A 83 2.31 18.67 -0.11
C LYS A 83 0.87 18.18 -0.26
N ARG A 84 0.65 17.27 -1.20
CA ARG A 84 -0.66 16.72 -1.56
C ARG A 84 -0.56 15.21 -1.71
N VAL A 85 -1.66 14.53 -1.40
CA VAL A 85 -1.82 13.09 -1.62
C VAL A 85 -3.16 12.82 -2.27
N ASP A 86 -3.11 12.25 -3.47
CA ASP A 86 -4.30 11.78 -4.19
C ASP A 86 -4.26 10.28 -4.40
N THR A 87 -5.44 9.68 -4.58
CA THR A 87 -5.54 8.26 -4.89
C THR A 87 -6.41 7.99 -6.11
N ILE A 88 -6.00 7.02 -6.92
CA ILE A 88 -6.72 6.52 -8.09
C ILE A 88 -6.95 5.02 -7.88
N SER A 89 -8.18 4.53 -7.99
CA SER A 89 -8.45 3.10 -7.83
C SER A 89 -9.03 2.49 -9.11
N PHE A 90 -8.67 1.22 -9.31
CA PHE A 90 -9.09 0.43 -10.45
C PHE A 90 -9.51 -0.97 -10.01
N ALA A 91 -10.55 -1.50 -10.66
CA ALA A 91 -10.85 -2.91 -10.64
C ALA A 91 -10.01 -3.62 -11.70
N VAL A 92 -9.43 -4.75 -11.34
CA VAL A 92 -8.75 -5.63 -12.28
C VAL A 92 -9.80 -6.43 -13.04
N LYS A 93 -9.81 -6.30 -14.36
CA LYS A 93 -10.61 -7.17 -15.23
C LYS A 93 -9.71 -8.21 -15.87
N GLU A 94 -9.99 -9.47 -15.59
CA GLU A 94 -9.41 -10.56 -16.34
C GLU A 94 -9.92 -10.49 -17.79
N ARG A 95 -8.99 -10.42 -18.73
CA ARG A 95 -9.28 -10.79 -20.11
C ARG A 95 -8.47 -12.02 -20.46
N GLU A 96 -9.16 -13.05 -20.91
CA GLU A 96 -8.56 -14.07 -21.77
C GLU A 96 -8.10 -13.39 -23.07
N THR A 97 -6.85 -12.94 -23.15
CA THR A 97 -6.20 -12.72 -24.45
C THR A 97 -4.69 -12.67 -24.29
N SER A 98 -4.03 -13.79 -24.62
CA SER A 98 -2.77 -13.96 -25.39
C SER A 98 -1.59 -12.97 -25.23
N SER A 99 -1.59 -12.07 -24.25
CA SER A 99 -0.69 -10.94 -24.10
C SER A 99 -0.33 -10.73 -22.62
N ASN A 100 0.89 -10.30 -22.33
CA ASN A 100 1.40 -10.06 -20.96
C ASN A 100 0.80 -8.77 -20.34
N LYS A 101 -0.51 -8.56 -20.48
CA LYS A 101 -1.23 -7.31 -20.18
C LYS A 101 -2.42 -7.58 -19.27
N LEU A 102 -2.54 -6.81 -18.19
CA LEU A 102 -3.74 -6.71 -17.38
C LEU A 102 -4.47 -5.40 -17.70
N ARG A 103 -5.79 -5.48 -17.83
CA ARG A 103 -6.64 -4.32 -18.04
C ARG A 103 -7.33 -3.93 -16.72
N PHE A 104 -7.32 -2.64 -16.45
CA PHE A 104 -7.85 -2.04 -15.26
C PHE A 104 -8.99 -1.09 -15.64
N ASP A 105 -10.17 -1.35 -15.08
CA ASP A 105 -11.33 -0.49 -15.26
C ASP A 105 -11.39 0.52 -14.11
N PHE A 106 -11.56 1.79 -14.47
CA PHE A 106 -11.53 2.87 -13.50
C PHE A 106 -12.78 2.86 -12.61
N GLU A 107 -12.58 2.79 -11.30
CA GLU A 107 -13.66 2.76 -10.30
C GLU A 107 -13.86 4.10 -9.59
N GLY A 108 -13.10 5.15 -9.97
CA GLY A 108 -13.10 6.45 -9.30
C GLY A 108 -11.77 6.81 -8.62
N SER A 109 -11.59 8.10 -8.34
CA SER A 109 -10.45 8.68 -7.63
C SER A 109 -10.93 9.50 -6.43
N SER A 110 -10.08 9.67 -5.41
CA SER A 110 -10.43 10.41 -4.18
C SER A 110 -10.44 11.94 -4.35
N LYS A 111 -9.76 12.44 -5.38
CA LYS A 111 -10.07 13.67 -6.12
C LYS A 111 -8.99 13.83 -7.15
N ASN A 112 -9.42 14.06 -8.38
CA ASN A 112 -8.76 14.90 -9.36
C ASN A 112 -9.76 15.03 -10.51
N ASP A 113 -9.84 16.19 -11.17
CA ASP A 113 -10.61 16.38 -12.42
C ASP A 113 -10.02 15.56 -13.60
N LEU A 114 -9.22 14.54 -13.29
CA LEU A 114 -8.72 13.55 -14.22
C LEU A 114 -9.90 12.66 -14.59
N THR A 115 -10.53 13.00 -15.71
CA THR A 115 -11.50 12.13 -16.36
C THR A 115 -10.77 10.91 -16.92
N LEU A 116 -10.52 9.91 -16.07
CA LEU A 116 -9.87 8.66 -16.43
C LEU A 116 -10.87 7.71 -17.11
N LYS A 117 -10.40 6.96 -18.10
CA LYS A 117 -11.20 5.96 -18.83
C LYS A 117 -10.83 4.56 -18.40
N GLU A 118 -9.56 4.21 -18.52
CA GLU A 118 -9.02 2.87 -18.27
C GLU A 118 -7.51 2.95 -18.02
N ALA A 119 -6.95 1.88 -17.47
CA ALA A 119 -5.51 1.69 -17.42
C ALA A 119 -5.10 0.28 -17.87
N GLU A 120 -3.88 0.14 -18.38
CA GLU A 120 -3.30 -1.13 -18.84
C GLU A 120 -1.95 -1.32 -18.18
N PHE A 121 -1.80 -2.41 -17.43
CA PHE A 121 -0.54 -2.82 -16.84
C PHE A 121 0.13 -3.89 -17.70
N VAL A 122 1.39 -3.67 -18.05
CA VAL A 122 2.16 -4.61 -18.87
C VAL A 122 3.43 -4.97 -18.13
N HIS A 123 3.64 -6.27 -17.93
CA HIS A 123 4.89 -6.80 -17.43
C HIS A 123 5.80 -7.19 -18.61
N ARG A 124 6.97 -6.56 -18.71
CA ARG A 124 7.99 -6.90 -19.73
C ARG A 124 9.27 -7.38 -19.03
N PRO A 125 9.43 -8.71 -18.84
CA PRO A 125 10.67 -9.25 -18.30
C PRO A 125 11.82 -9.05 -19.32
N PRO A 126 13.07 -8.83 -18.86
CA PRO A 126 13.53 -8.95 -17.47
C PRO A 126 13.50 -7.65 -16.62
N SER A 127 13.13 -6.50 -17.18
CA SER A 127 13.56 -5.19 -16.63
C SER A 127 12.48 -4.16 -16.30
N CYS A 128 11.24 -4.27 -16.80
CA CYS A 128 10.31 -3.16 -16.62
C CYS A 128 8.82 -3.51 -16.60
N ASN A 129 8.08 -2.79 -15.77
CA ASN A 129 6.63 -2.70 -15.81
C ASN A 129 6.23 -1.38 -16.47
N SER A 130 5.15 -1.38 -17.23
CA SER A 130 4.56 -0.13 -17.72
C SER A 130 3.10 -0.05 -17.33
N LEU A 131 2.68 1.10 -16.81
CA LEU A 131 1.27 1.42 -16.57
C LEU A 131 0.84 2.50 -17.55
N LYS A 132 0.02 2.14 -18.52
CA LYS A 132 -0.60 3.08 -19.44
C LYS A 132 -1.92 3.54 -18.84
N ILE A 133 -2.12 4.85 -18.74
CA ILE A 133 -3.35 5.46 -18.26
C ILE A 133 -3.96 6.26 -19.41
N THR A 134 -5.23 5.97 -19.73
CA THR A 134 -5.96 6.64 -20.79
C THR A 134 -7.00 7.58 -20.18
N PHE A 135 -6.96 8.84 -20.59
CA PHE A 135 -7.91 9.88 -20.18
C PHE A 135 -9.04 9.99 -21.20
N LYS A 136 -10.27 10.29 -20.75
CA LYS A 136 -11.44 10.47 -21.63
C LYS A 136 -11.22 11.57 -22.67
N ASN A 137 -10.60 12.69 -22.27
CA ASN A 137 -10.54 13.92 -23.10
C ASN A 137 -9.14 14.49 -23.32
N ARG A 138 -8.06 13.87 -22.80
CA ARG A 138 -6.71 14.46 -22.82
C ARG A 138 -5.66 13.63 -23.56
N GLY A 139 -5.93 12.36 -23.88
CA GLY A 139 -4.96 11.45 -24.49
C GLY A 139 -4.53 10.36 -23.50
N CYS A 140 -3.26 9.99 -23.49
CA CYS A 140 -2.74 8.93 -22.63
C CYS A 140 -1.36 9.27 -22.07
N VAL A 141 -1.04 8.71 -20.90
CA VAL A 141 0.30 8.73 -20.32
C VAL A 141 0.77 7.31 -20.06
N ILE A 142 2.05 7.04 -20.28
CA ILE A 142 2.68 5.77 -19.95
C ILE A 142 3.74 6.01 -18.89
N LEU A 143 3.55 5.36 -17.74
CA LEU A 143 4.47 5.36 -16.61
C LEU A 143 5.42 4.18 -16.75
N ALA A 144 6.71 4.44 -16.91
CA ALA A 144 7.74 3.43 -16.93
C ALA A 144 8.23 3.14 -15.50
N LEU A 145 7.90 1.96 -14.98
CA LEU A 145 8.15 1.55 -13.59
C LEU A 145 9.23 0.44 -13.55
N PRO A 146 10.40 0.68 -12.94
CA PRO A 146 11.49 -0.30 -12.90
C PRO A 146 11.12 -1.56 -12.11
N THR A 147 11.64 -2.71 -12.55
CA THR A 147 11.74 -3.91 -11.69
C THR A 147 12.98 -3.82 -10.81
N SER A 148 13.09 -4.66 -9.78
CA SER A 148 14.19 -4.64 -8.81
C SER A 148 15.58 -4.96 -9.39
N SER A 149 15.68 -5.27 -10.68
CA SER A 149 16.89 -5.76 -11.35
C SER A 149 17.48 -4.80 -12.38
N SER A 150 16.92 -3.60 -12.62
CA SER A 150 17.44 -2.71 -13.67
C SER A 150 17.09 -1.22 -13.54
N LYS A 151 17.83 -0.37 -14.26
CA LYS A 151 17.49 1.05 -14.45
C LYS A 151 16.34 1.18 -15.47
N SER A 152 15.28 1.90 -15.09
CA SER A 152 14.15 2.24 -15.95
C SER A 152 14.56 3.31 -16.96
N ASP A 153 14.96 2.88 -18.14
CA ASP A 153 14.99 3.73 -19.32
C ASP A 153 13.70 3.51 -20.10
N VAL A 154 13.04 4.60 -20.52
CA VAL A 154 11.84 4.58 -21.39
C VAL A 154 12.08 3.74 -22.64
N ASN A 155 13.33 3.75 -23.13
CA ASN A 155 13.78 2.96 -24.28
C ASN A 155 13.75 1.45 -24.05
N ASN A 156 13.85 1.01 -22.80
CA ASN A 156 13.80 -0.40 -22.44
C ASN A 156 12.39 -0.84 -22.02
N CYS A 157 11.57 0.07 -21.52
CA CYS A 157 10.25 -0.25 -20.96
C CYS A 157 9.15 -0.34 -22.00
N VAL A 158 9.18 0.47 -23.07
CA VAL A 158 8.12 0.55 -24.08
C VAL A 158 8.74 0.62 -25.48
N PRO A 159 8.51 -0.38 -26.36
CA PRO A 159 8.97 -0.36 -27.75
C PRO A 159 8.47 0.88 -28.49
N PRO A 160 9.25 1.47 -29.43
CA PRO A 160 8.83 2.65 -30.20
C PRO A 160 7.45 2.51 -30.85
N ASP A 161 7.12 1.31 -31.33
CA ASP A 161 5.87 1.02 -32.03
C ASP A 161 4.64 1.04 -31.12
N GLU A 162 4.83 0.78 -29.82
CA GLU A 162 3.77 0.85 -28.80
C GLU A 162 3.64 2.25 -28.19
N ARG A 163 4.51 3.19 -28.61
CA ARG A 163 4.48 4.52 -28.01
C ARG A 163 3.29 5.36 -28.50
N GLY A 164 3.06 5.38 -29.81
CA GLY A 164 2.00 6.20 -30.39
C GLY A 164 2.10 7.66 -29.93
N SER A 165 0.95 8.28 -29.63
CA SER A 165 0.86 9.69 -29.22
C SER A 165 0.78 9.91 -27.70
N CYS A 166 1.09 8.90 -26.88
CA CYS A 166 1.04 9.05 -25.42
C CYS A 166 2.24 9.88 -24.90
N ILE A 167 2.06 10.53 -23.75
CA ILE A 167 3.16 11.16 -23.00
C ILE A 167 3.88 10.11 -22.16
N TYR A 168 5.19 10.28 -21.96
CA TYR A 168 6.03 9.35 -21.20
C TYR A 168 6.54 9.98 -19.91
N GLU A 169 6.40 9.24 -18.82
CA GLU A 169 7.02 9.57 -17.54
C GLU A 169 7.90 8.40 -17.09
N SER A 170 9.14 8.73 -16.69
CA SER A 170 10.11 7.74 -16.21
C SER A 170 10.21 7.81 -14.71
N TYR A 171 10.11 6.66 -14.06
CA TYR A 171 10.21 6.59 -12.60
C TYR A 171 11.43 5.78 -12.17
N GLU A 172 12.01 6.10 -11.02
CA GLU A 172 13.07 5.31 -10.39
C GLU A 172 12.53 4.61 -9.13
N ASN A 173 13.14 3.50 -8.71
CA ASN A 173 12.83 2.91 -7.40
C ASN A 173 13.22 3.92 -6.32
N SER A 174 12.31 4.20 -5.39
CA SER A 174 12.56 5.13 -4.29
C SER A 174 12.49 4.38 -2.97
N GLU A 175 13.64 4.30 -2.29
CA GLU A 175 13.71 3.93 -0.86
C GLU A 175 13.59 5.15 0.06
N SER A 176 13.68 6.37 -0.50
CA SER A 176 13.80 7.63 0.27
C SER A 176 12.78 8.72 -0.11
N GLU A 177 12.04 9.17 0.91
CA GLU A 177 12.06 10.51 1.55
C GLU A 177 11.93 11.80 0.71
N LYS A 178 11.90 11.78 -0.61
CA LYS A 178 12.02 13.05 -1.38
C LYS A 178 10.80 13.97 -1.27
N CYS A 179 9.58 13.43 -1.20
CA CYS A 179 8.37 14.27 -1.13
C CYS A 179 7.86 14.46 0.30
N LEU A 180 8.18 13.53 1.20
CA LEU A 180 7.76 13.52 2.59
C LEU A 180 9.00 13.30 3.47
N ASN A 181 9.24 14.22 4.41
CA ASN A 181 10.37 14.11 5.34
C ASN A 181 10.00 13.06 6.37
N TYR A 182 10.69 11.93 6.42
CA TYR A 182 10.42 10.91 7.43
C TYR A 182 11.31 11.14 8.64
N GLU A 183 10.69 11.32 9.79
CA GLU A 183 11.36 11.30 11.08
C GLU A 183 11.46 9.84 11.54
N SER A 184 12.68 9.38 11.82
CA SER A 184 12.95 7.98 12.17
C SER A 184 12.86 7.78 13.67
N PHE A 185 12.06 6.80 14.08
CA PHE A 185 11.89 6.39 15.45
C PHE A 185 12.33 4.93 15.62
N GLU A 186 13.26 4.71 16.54
CA GLU A 186 13.78 3.38 16.84
C GLU A 186 13.35 2.96 18.23
N ASP A 187 12.70 1.79 18.31
CA ASP A 187 12.46 1.16 19.59
C ASP A 187 13.74 0.48 20.07
N LYS A 188 14.30 1.00 21.16
CA LYS A 188 15.50 0.43 21.80
C LYS A 188 15.15 -0.73 22.74
N HIS A 189 13.88 -0.98 23.02
CA HIS A 189 13.48 -2.15 23.80
C HIS A 189 13.58 -3.40 22.94
N GLN A 190 14.13 -4.47 23.53
CA GLN A 190 14.00 -5.79 22.96
C GLN A 190 12.53 -6.20 23.07
N SER A 191 11.94 -6.66 21.97
CA SER A 191 10.56 -7.15 21.95
C SER A 191 10.49 -8.43 22.78
N GLU A 192 10.09 -8.30 24.03
CA GLU A 192 9.90 -9.42 24.94
C GLU A 192 8.50 -10.02 24.79
N ILE A 193 8.37 -11.28 25.18
CA ILE A 193 7.07 -11.94 25.24
C ILE A 193 6.29 -11.29 26.39
N THR A 194 5.20 -10.62 26.07
CA THR A 194 4.32 -10.07 27.10
C THR A 194 3.51 -11.20 27.72
N ASP A 195 3.56 -11.32 29.04
CA ASP A 195 2.69 -12.22 29.78
C ASP A 195 1.26 -11.71 29.76
N VAL A 196 0.34 -12.54 29.26
CA VAL A 196 -1.09 -12.21 29.19
C VAL A 196 -1.91 -13.22 29.96
N THR A 197 -3.08 -12.77 30.42
CA THR A 197 -4.04 -13.53 31.22
C THR A 197 -4.43 -14.86 30.58
N ILE A 198 -4.62 -15.86 31.43
CA ILE A 198 -4.91 -17.28 31.16
C ILE A 198 -6.06 -17.44 30.14
N PRO A 199 -6.02 -18.47 29.25
CA PRO A 199 -7.08 -18.77 28.29
C PRO A 199 -8.47 -18.81 28.91
N THR A 200 -9.45 -18.35 28.14
CA THR A 200 -10.83 -18.21 28.60
C THR A 200 -11.43 -19.58 28.93
N ALA A 201 -12.19 -19.67 30.04
CA ALA A 201 -12.87 -20.91 30.41
C ALA A 201 -13.92 -21.32 29.34
N VAL A 202 -14.20 -22.63 29.23
CA VAL A 202 -15.23 -23.16 28.34
C VAL A 202 -16.57 -22.47 28.62
N ASN A 203 -17.22 -21.95 27.57
CA ASN A 203 -18.48 -21.17 27.59
C ASN A 203 -18.40 -19.68 27.99
N GLN A 204 -17.21 -19.08 27.98
CA GLN A 204 -17.08 -17.61 28.07
C GLN A 204 -16.71 -16.99 26.71
N PRO A 205 -17.09 -15.72 26.45
CA PRO A 205 -16.65 -15.00 25.26
C PRO A 205 -15.12 -14.95 25.19
N LEU A 206 -14.56 -15.29 24.03
CA LEU A 206 -13.11 -15.29 23.84
C LEU A 206 -12.54 -13.89 24.09
N LEU A 207 -11.51 -13.82 24.94
CA LEU A 207 -10.76 -12.59 25.15
C LEU A 207 -9.92 -12.26 23.91
N GLU A 208 -9.61 -10.98 23.70
CA GLU A 208 -8.75 -10.51 22.59
C GLU A 208 -7.39 -11.20 22.56
N THR A 209 -6.94 -11.79 23.67
CA THR A 209 -5.63 -12.42 23.80
C THR A 209 -5.69 -13.94 23.77
N ASP A 210 -6.87 -14.52 23.52
CA ASP A 210 -7.09 -15.95 23.50
C ASP A 210 -6.34 -16.61 22.33
N ALA A 211 -5.62 -17.70 22.62
CA ALA A 211 -4.82 -18.41 21.63
C ALA A 211 -5.65 -19.03 20.49
N GLN A 212 -6.97 -19.19 20.64
CA GLN A 212 -7.84 -19.61 19.53
C GLN A 212 -7.96 -18.53 18.44
N LEU A 213 -7.81 -17.25 18.80
CA LEU A 213 -7.91 -16.13 17.88
C LEU A 213 -6.61 -15.83 17.14
N GLN A 214 -5.47 -16.34 17.62
CA GLN A 214 -4.12 -15.98 17.13
C GLN A 214 -3.96 -16.04 15.60
N GLN A 215 -4.66 -16.96 14.94
CA GLN A 215 -4.60 -17.08 13.48
C GLN A 215 -5.15 -15.84 12.78
N TYR A 216 -6.07 -15.10 13.37
CA TYR A 216 -6.65 -13.86 12.86
C TYR A 216 -5.94 -12.62 13.40
N GLN A 217 -4.83 -12.79 14.11
CA GLN A 217 -4.12 -11.72 14.80
C GLN A 217 -2.70 -11.52 14.28
N ASP A 218 -2.34 -12.14 13.16
CA ASP A 218 -1.02 -11.97 12.56
C ASP A 218 -0.82 -10.53 12.05
N PHE A 219 -0.07 -9.74 12.81
CA PHE A 219 0.19 -8.32 12.56
C PHE A 219 0.88 -8.12 11.23
N LYS A 220 1.92 -8.92 10.94
CA LYS A 220 2.64 -8.82 9.68
C LYS A 220 1.68 -9.06 8.52
N ARG A 221 0.87 -10.13 8.57
CA ARG A 221 -0.10 -10.40 7.50
C ARG A 221 -1.13 -9.29 7.36
N GLY A 222 -1.67 -8.75 8.46
CA GLY A 222 -2.64 -7.66 8.37
C GLY A 222 -2.11 -6.42 7.66
N LEU A 223 -0.79 -6.20 7.65
CA LEU A 223 -0.13 -5.09 6.96
C LEU A 223 0.35 -5.41 5.53
N LEU A 224 0.34 -6.68 5.09
CA LEU A 224 0.88 -7.08 3.77
C LEU A 224 0.02 -6.67 2.57
N PHE A 225 -1.15 -6.07 2.81
CA PHE A 225 -2.12 -5.70 1.77
C PHE A 225 -2.14 -4.19 1.46
N GLY A 226 -1.17 -3.42 1.98
CA GLY A 226 -0.80 -2.11 1.44
C GLY A 226 -0.74 -1.00 2.47
N SER A 227 -0.94 0.22 1.99
CA SER A 227 -1.20 1.37 2.84
C SER A 227 -2.60 1.24 3.42
N LEU A 228 -2.66 1.08 4.73
CA LEU A 228 -3.90 1.02 5.47
C LEU A 228 -4.21 2.42 6.03
N VAL A 229 -5.44 2.88 5.84
CA VAL A 229 -5.90 4.18 6.33
C VAL A 229 -6.77 4.03 7.57
N LEU A 230 -6.65 4.95 8.52
CA LEU A 230 -7.47 4.96 9.72
C LEU A 230 -8.92 5.31 9.36
N VAL A 231 -9.86 4.42 9.69
CA VAL A 231 -11.30 4.63 9.45
C VAL A 231 -12.04 4.92 10.75
N TYR A 232 -11.84 4.12 11.80
CA TYR A 232 -12.44 4.32 13.11
C TYR A 232 -11.37 4.44 14.20
N SER A 233 -11.61 5.32 15.17
CA SER A 233 -10.84 5.43 16.40
C SER A 233 -11.79 5.52 17.60
N SER A 234 -11.41 4.87 18.70
CA SER A 234 -12.09 4.98 19.99
C SER A 234 -11.56 6.14 20.83
N TYR A 235 -10.73 7.01 20.27
CA TYR A 235 -10.24 8.21 20.95
C TYR A 235 -10.49 9.43 20.06
N GLU A 236 -11.51 10.21 20.41
CA GLU A 236 -12.00 11.31 19.56
C GLU A 236 -10.92 12.34 19.26
N GLN A 237 -10.19 12.79 20.27
CA GLN A 237 -9.24 13.91 20.19
C GLN A 237 -7.78 13.47 20.35
N ASP A 238 -7.43 12.34 19.76
CA ASP A 238 -6.04 11.88 19.71
C ASP A 238 -5.13 12.90 18.96
N PRO A 239 -4.14 13.52 19.61
CA PRO A 239 -3.22 14.44 18.95
C PRO A 239 -2.23 13.71 18.03
N PHE A 240 -2.00 12.40 18.25
CA PHE A 240 -1.03 11.57 17.56
C PHE A 240 -1.70 10.38 16.86
N ARG A 241 -2.67 10.66 15.98
CA ARG A 241 -3.33 9.61 15.18
C ARG A 241 -2.37 9.04 14.16
N LEU A 242 -2.29 7.72 14.08
CA LEU A 242 -1.69 7.05 12.92
C LEU A 242 -2.75 7.07 11.82
N CYS A 243 -2.60 7.96 10.84
CA CYS A 243 -3.61 8.17 9.81
C CYS A 243 -3.47 7.23 8.63
N MET A 244 -2.24 6.80 8.35
CA MET A 244 -1.96 5.80 7.35
C MET A 244 -0.73 5.00 7.77
N ILE A 245 -0.77 3.68 7.62
CA ILE A 245 0.35 2.78 7.87
C ILE A 245 0.68 2.05 6.58
N THR A 246 1.93 2.17 6.12
CA THR A 246 2.48 1.43 4.99
C THR A 246 3.59 0.53 5.48
N TYR A 247 3.46 -0.76 5.23
CA TYR A 247 4.48 -1.73 5.60
C TYR A 247 5.44 -2.04 4.46
N HIS A 248 6.74 -1.84 4.70
CA HIS A 248 7.81 -2.23 3.79
C HIS A 248 8.56 -3.43 4.38
N PRO A 249 8.30 -4.66 3.90
CA PRO A 249 9.06 -5.82 4.33
C PRO A 249 10.51 -5.70 3.86
N ASN A 250 11.48 -6.02 4.73
CA ASN A 250 12.88 -6.07 4.32
C ASN A 250 13.08 -7.10 3.21
N LYS A 251 13.84 -6.75 2.17
CA LYS A 251 14.63 -7.73 1.43
C LYS A 251 15.82 -8.05 2.34
N ALA A 252 16.03 -9.32 2.68
CA ALA A 252 16.92 -9.80 3.75
C ALA A 252 18.28 -9.06 3.90
N PRO A 253 18.90 -8.98 5.11
CA PRO A 253 18.56 -9.67 6.36
C PRO A 253 18.36 -8.70 7.54
N GLY A 254 17.16 -8.16 7.69
CA GLY A 254 16.64 -7.68 8.99
C GLY A 254 15.27 -8.33 9.19
N PRO A 255 14.86 -8.71 10.41
CA PRO A 255 13.86 -9.77 10.58
C PRO A 255 12.47 -9.40 10.04
N HIS A 256 12.07 -8.13 10.13
CA HIS A 256 10.65 -7.78 9.97
C HIS A 256 10.30 -6.50 9.21
N GLY A 257 11.23 -5.60 8.83
CA GLY A 257 10.94 -4.45 7.95
C GLY A 257 10.76 -3.11 8.67
N LYS A 258 10.15 -2.14 7.97
CA LYS A 258 9.83 -0.80 8.50
C LYS A 258 8.36 -0.44 8.26
N LEU A 259 7.78 0.34 9.16
CA LEU A 259 6.48 1.00 8.99
C LEU A 259 6.72 2.46 8.60
N TYR A 260 6.08 2.91 7.54
CA TYR A 260 6.03 4.29 7.10
C TYR A 260 4.62 4.81 7.38
N ILE A 261 4.54 5.85 8.21
CA ILE A 261 3.29 6.26 8.85
C ILE A 261 3.04 7.75 8.61
N LEU A 262 1.87 8.08 8.06
CA LEU A 262 1.37 9.45 8.10
C LEU A 262 0.67 9.64 9.45
N THR A 263 1.02 10.69 10.18
CA THR A 263 0.50 10.93 11.53
C THR A 263 0.09 12.39 11.71
N SER A 264 -0.96 12.63 12.50
CA SER A 264 -1.36 13.98 12.90
C SER A 264 -0.41 14.61 13.92
N GLY A 265 0.43 13.80 14.58
CA GLY A 265 1.25 14.24 15.71
C GLY A 265 2.61 14.83 15.34
N LEU A 266 2.90 14.98 14.05
CA LEU A 266 4.10 15.67 13.56
C LEU A 266 3.70 16.94 12.79
N THR A 267 4.69 17.79 12.49
CA THR A 267 4.47 18.95 11.61
C THR A 267 3.99 18.50 10.23
N ALA A 268 3.21 19.34 9.56
CA ALA A 268 2.54 19.02 8.30
C ALA A 268 3.47 18.55 7.16
N ASP A 269 4.76 18.82 7.25
CA ASP A 269 5.78 18.42 6.28
C ASP A 269 6.45 17.06 6.58
N LYS A 270 6.16 16.48 7.75
CA LYS A 270 6.79 15.27 8.26
C LYS A 270 5.85 14.07 8.29
N ALA A 271 6.46 12.90 8.12
CA ALA A 271 5.88 11.59 8.33
C ALA A 271 6.78 10.82 9.31
N MET A 272 6.32 9.69 9.81
CA MET A 272 7.05 8.84 10.72
C MET A 272 7.54 7.61 9.99
N VAL A 273 8.80 7.21 10.21
CA VAL A 273 9.27 5.86 9.89
C VAL A 273 9.72 5.19 11.17
N GLN A 274 9.33 3.94 11.39
CA GLN A 274 9.85 3.16 12.51
C GLN A 274 10.23 1.75 12.07
N THR A 275 11.19 1.17 12.77
CA THR A 275 11.47 -0.27 12.63
C THR A 275 10.25 -1.07 13.08
N PHE A 276 9.86 -2.07 12.29
CA PHE A 276 8.76 -2.96 12.63
C PHE A 276 9.30 -4.21 13.31
N ASN A 277 9.02 -4.38 14.60
CA ASN A 277 9.44 -5.54 15.37
C ASN A 277 8.22 -6.24 16.00
N PRO A 278 7.45 -7.02 15.22
CA PRO A 278 6.31 -7.76 15.73
C PRO A 278 6.77 -9.00 16.51
N TYR A 279 6.07 -9.29 17.61
CA TYR A 279 6.33 -10.40 18.53
C TYR A 279 5.04 -11.16 18.84
N ARG A 280 5.19 -12.32 19.50
CA ARG A 280 4.07 -13.16 19.95
C ARG A 280 3.72 -12.81 21.40
N LEU A 281 2.46 -12.98 21.77
CA LEU A 281 2.05 -13.00 23.17
C LEU A 281 2.46 -14.34 23.82
N SER A 282 2.51 -14.39 25.15
CA SER A 282 2.71 -15.65 25.86
C SER A 282 1.61 -16.65 25.50
N TYR A 283 1.95 -17.95 25.47
CA TYR A 283 1.04 -19.06 25.08
C TYR A 283 0.52 -19.07 23.63
N HIS A 284 0.87 -18.07 22.80
CA HIS A 284 0.62 -18.12 21.36
C HIS A 284 1.72 -18.93 20.64
N SER A 285 1.35 -19.56 19.53
CA SER A 285 2.27 -20.25 18.62
C SER A 285 3.31 -19.28 18.09
N GLU A 286 4.54 -19.75 17.93
CA GLU A 286 5.65 -18.96 17.36
C GLU A 286 5.37 -18.45 15.94
N THR A 287 4.43 -19.08 15.25
CA THR A 287 3.99 -18.72 13.89
C THR A 287 3.34 -17.35 13.85
N TYR A 288 2.59 -16.96 14.87
CA TYR A 288 1.77 -15.74 14.85
C TYR A 288 2.42 -14.64 15.67
N LYS A 289 2.72 -13.52 15.02
CA LYS A 289 3.22 -12.31 15.67
C LYS A 289 2.04 -11.36 15.85
N THR A 290 1.47 -11.34 17.05
CA THR A 290 0.17 -10.73 17.36
C THR A 290 0.26 -9.34 17.97
N ALA A 291 1.46 -8.89 18.32
CA ALA A 291 1.71 -7.58 18.89
C ALA A 291 2.96 -6.93 18.30
N ALA A 292 3.03 -5.60 18.35
CA ALA A 292 4.23 -4.82 18.06
C ALA A 292 4.18 -3.53 18.88
N ARG A 293 5.33 -2.91 19.11
CA ARG A 293 5.38 -1.59 19.76
C ARG A 293 5.34 -0.49 18.70
N LEU A 294 4.39 0.44 18.85
CA LEU A 294 4.22 1.58 17.95
C LEU A 294 4.55 2.86 18.70
N TYR A 295 5.29 3.76 18.05
CA TYR A 295 5.59 5.07 18.59
C TYR A 295 4.33 5.95 18.56
N ARG A 296 3.99 6.53 19.71
CA ARG A 296 2.97 7.57 19.85
C ARG A 296 3.44 8.59 20.87
N ASP A 297 3.36 9.86 20.51
CA ASP A 297 3.50 10.99 21.44
C ASP A 297 4.67 10.84 22.44
N GLY A 298 5.89 10.63 21.93
CA GLY A 298 7.09 10.54 22.76
C GLY A 298 7.46 9.14 23.27
N LYS A 299 6.60 8.12 23.17
CA LYS A 299 6.86 6.77 23.71
C LYS A 299 6.42 5.65 22.77
N PHE A 300 7.08 4.49 22.85
CA PHE A 300 6.62 3.26 22.22
C PHE A 300 5.64 2.50 23.12
N TYR A 301 4.43 2.27 22.61
CA TYR A 301 3.36 1.53 23.29
C TYR A 301 3.11 0.17 22.65
N GLU A 302 2.87 -0.86 23.46
CA GLU A 302 2.41 -2.15 22.96
C GLU A 302 1.07 -1.98 22.25
N THR A 303 1.01 -2.44 21.00
CA THR A 303 -0.18 -2.48 20.18
C THR A 303 -0.43 -3.92 19.75
N ARG A 304 -1.63 -4.42 20.02
CA ARG A 304 -2.07 -5.80 19.73
C ARG A 304 -3.04 -5.79 18.58
N VAL A 305 -3.03 -6.87 17.80
CA VAL A 305 -4.06 -7.08 16.77
C VAL A 305 -5.25 -7.76 17.40
N ILE A 306 -6.41 -7.11 17.37
CA ILE A 306 -7.67 -7.75 17.75
C ILE A 306 -8.08 -8.73 16.65
N PHE A 307 -8.06 -8.25 15.41
CA PHE A 307 -8.45 -9.02 14.23
C PHE A 307 -7.89 -8.41 12.96
N THR A 308 -7.53 -9.27 12.00
CA THR A 308 -7.33 -8.94 10.60
C THR A 308 -7.99 -9.99 9.74
N ASP A 309 -8.66 -9.55 8.68
CA ASP A 309 -9.15 -10.43 7.62
C ASP A 309 -8.00 -10.95 6.73
N LYS A 310 -6.77 -10.45 6.95
CA LYS A 310 -5.60 -10.69 6.12
C LYS A 310 -5.91 -10.39 4.66
N ARG A 311 -6.65 -9.33 4.38
CA ARG A 311 -6.95 -8.89 3.02
C ARG A 311 -7.07 -7.38 2.92
N GLN A 312 -7.87 -6.77 3.79
CA GLN A 312 -8.28 -5.38 3.62
C GLN A 312 -8.36 -4.61 4.93
N CYS A 313 -8.21 -5.25 6.08
CA CYS A 313 -8.36 -4.55 7.34
C CYS A 313 -7.44 -5.08 8.44
N ILE A 314 -7.23 -4.24 9.44
CA ILE A 314 -6.67 -4.62 10.72
C ILE A 314 -7.30 -3.77 11.81
N ILE A 315 -7.61 -4.41 12.94
CA ILE A 315 -8.08 -3.74 14.15
C ILE A 315 -6.96 -3.83 15.18
N LEU A 316 -6.56 -2.68 15.70
CA LEU A 316 -5.46 -2.55 16.63
C LEU A 316 -5.97 -2.06 17.99
N ARG A 317 -5.41 -2.62 19.06
CA ARG A 317 -5.61 -2.18 20.45
C ARG A 317 -4.28 -1.70 21.01
N THR A 318 -4.24 -0.50 21.60
CA THR A 318 -3.08 0.01 22.34
C THR A 318 -3.51 0.26 23.80
N PRO A 319 -3.44 -0.76 24.70
CA PRO A 319 -4.03 -0.69 26.04
C PRO A 319 -3.48 0.48 26.88
N GLU A 320 -2.16 0.66 26.86
CA GLU A 320 -1.47 1.71 27.64
C GLU A 320 -1.61 3.12 27.05
N TYR A 321 -2.25 3.27 25.89
CA TYR A 321 -2.52 4.56 25.27
C TYR A 321 -4.03 4.75 25.16
N HIS A 322 -4.67 5.22 26.24
CA HIS A 322 -6.12 5.45 26.32
C HIS A 322 -6.99 4.22 26.02
N ASN A 323 -6.46 3.00 26.19
CA ASN A 323 -7.10 1.77 25.73
C ASN A 323 -7.57 1.84 24.26
N LEU A 324 -6.82 2.60 23.45
CA LEU A 324 -7.18 2.99 22.09
C LEU A 324 -7.47 1.78 21.22
N CYS A 325 -8.60 1.80 20.54
CA CYS A 325 -8.97 0.85 19.51
C CYS A 325 -9.16 1.54 18.16
N GLU A 326 -8.43 1.08 17.15
CA GLU A 326 -8.42 1.65 15.81
C GLU A 326 -8.74 0.59 14.76
N LEU A 327 -9.57 0.94 13.78
CA LEU A 327 -9.80 0.13 12.57
C LEU A 327 -9.12 0.81 11.39
N PHE A 328 -8.24 0.07 10.72
CA PHE A 328 -7.61 0.49 9.49
C PHE A 328 -8.10 -0.34 8.31
N THR A 329 -8.22 0.27 7.12
CA THR A 329 -8.63 -0.40 5.88
C THR A 329 -7.70 -0.12 4.70
N GLY A 330 -7.63 -1.05 3.75
CA GLY A 330 -6.85 -0.91 2.52
C GLY A 330 -7.46 0.08 1.53
N GLY A 331 -6.74 1.17 1.28
CA GLY A 331 -6.84 2.12 0.15
C GLY A 331 -8.18 2.75 -0.28
N ARG A 332 -9.32 2.48 0.35
CA ARG A 332 -10.50 3.37 0.30
C ARG A 332 -11.16 3.48 1.67
N TYR A 333 -11.57 4.72 1.99
CA TYR A 333 -12.58 5.01 2.99
C TYR A 333 -13.94 4.59 2.42
N THR A 334 -14.19 3.28 2.34
CA THR A 334 -15.49 2.79 1.91
C THR A 334 -16.49 3.14 3.00
N ASN A 335 -17.27 4.18 2.75
CA ASN A 335 -18.44 4.54 3.54
C ASN A 335 -19.41 3.37 3.56
N GLY A 336 -19.32 2.51 4.59
CA GLY A 336 -20.42 1.66 5.06
C GLY A 336 -21.05 0.68 4.07
N ILE A 337 -20.52 0.46 2.87
CA ILE A 337 -21.14 -0.42 1.87
C ILE A 337 -20.40 -1.75 1.83
N LEU A 338 -21.11 -2.76 2.36
CA LEU A 338 -20.89 -4.21 2.36
C LEU A 338 -19.99 -4.76 3.48
N ASN A 339 -20.63 -5.21 4.57
CA ASN A 339 -20.30 -6.38 5.40
C ASN A 339 -18.81 -6.77 5.59
N SER A 340 -17.89 -5.81 5.72
CA SER A 340 -16.55 -6.16 6.16
C SER A 340 -16.66 -6.65 7.61
N ILE A 341 -16.33 -7.92 7.82
CA ILE A 341 -16.30 -8.58 9.12
C ILE A 341 -15.55 -7.73 10.17
N CYS A 342 -14.60 -6.90 9.73
CA CYS A 342 -13.83 -5.99 10.56
C CYS A 342 -14.69 -4.91 11.23
N PHE A 343 -15.69 -4.35 10.55
CA PHE A 343 -16.59 -3.38 11.17
C PHE A 343 -17.46 -4.02 12.26
N PHE A 344 -17.94 -5.25 12.00
CA PHE A 344 -18.68 -6.02 12.99
C PHE A 344 -17.81 -6.38 14.19
N ILE A 345 -16.60 -6.92 13.95
CA ILE A 345 -15.65 -7.28 15.01
C ILE A 345 -15.22 -6.03 15.79
N TYR A 346 -15.02 -4.88 15.14
CA TYR A 346 -14.76 -3.61 15.83
C TYR A 346 -15.91 -3.26 16.78
N ALA A 347 -17.15 -3.33 16.33
CA ALA A 347 -18.31 -3.04 17.18
C ALA A 347 -18.40 -4.00 18.39
N VAL A 348 -18.03 -5.27 18.21
CA VAL A 348 -18.03 -6.29 19.27
C VAL A 348 -16.96 -6.02 20.33
N TYR A 349 -15.72 -5.73 19.94
CA TYR A 349 -14.60 -5.58 20.88
C TYR A 349 -14.37 -4.14 21.35
N CYS A 350 -14.73 -3.15 20.53
CA CYS A 350 -14.40 -1.74 20.76
C CYS A 350 -15.62 -0.84 20.92
N GLY A 351 -16.83 -1.34 20.63
CA GLY A 351 -18.06 -0.56 20.75
C GLY A 351 -18.25 0.46 19.63
N GLN A 352 -18.97 1.55 19.93
CA GLN A 352 -19.14 2.65 18.98
C GLN A 352 -17.84 3.45 18.87
N PRO A 353 -17.35 3.75 17.65
CA PRO A 353 -16.17 4.57 17.48
C PRO A 353 -16.47 6.01 17.89
N GLU A 354 -15.52 6.65 18.57
CA GLU A 354 -15.61 8.05 18.95
C GLU A 354 -15.29 8.99 17.78
N ALA A 355 -14.39 8.57 16.88
CA ALA A 355 -14.09 9.29 15.65
C ALA A 355 -14.23 8.38 14.42
N ARG A 356 -14.78 8.96 13.34
CA ARG A 356 -14.93 8.30 12.04
C ARG A 356 -14.32 9.18 10.95
N PHE A 357 -13.47 8.58 10.14
CA PHE A 357 -12.80 9.24 9.02
C PHE A 357 -13.34 8.70 7.71
N THR A 358 -13.65 9.61 6.79
CA THR A 358 -14.16 9.31 5.45
C THR A 358 -13.18 9.71 4.34
N ARG A 359 -12.08 10.37 4.72
CA ARG A 359 -10.99 10.79 3.83
C ARG A 359 -9.71 11.05 4.64
N LEU A 360 -8.57 10.91 3.99
CA LEU A 360 -7.25 11.06 4.63
C LEU A 360 -7.03 12.44 5.22
N GLY A 361 -7.54 13.48 4.58
CA GLY A 361 -7.45 14.85 5.09
C GLY A 361 -8.07 15.06 6.48
N GLU A 362 -9.09 14.29 6.84
CA GLU A 362 -9.74 14.41 8.16
C GLU A 362 -8.82 13.94 9.30
N CYS A 363 -7.94 12.97 9.01
CA CYS A 363 -6.95 12.52 9.98
C CYS A 363 -5.61 13.25 9.81
N TRP A 364 -5.14 13.40 8.57
CA TRP A 364 -3.86 13.99 8.22
C TRP A 364 -4.07 15.22 7.32
N PRO A 365 -4.11 16.44 7.91
CA PRO A 365 -4.48 17.66 7.20
C PRO A 365 -3.70 18.03 5.93
N PRO A 366 -2.44 17.59 5.69
CA PRO A 366 -1.81 17.80 4.37
C PRO A 366 -2.56 17.13 3.21
N ALA A 367 -3.39 16.12 3.50
CA ALA A 367 -4.33 15.55 2.53
C ALA A 367 -5.70 16.28 2.50
N ASN A 368 -5.91 17.32 3.32
CA ASN A 368 -7.04 18.24 3.15
C ASN A 368 -6.83 19.07 1.91
N LYS A 369 -7.95 19.40 1.28
CA LYS A 369 -8.02 20.08 -0.01
C LYS A 369 -7.95 21.58 0.20
#